data_AF-A0A7S1G0T0-F1
#
_entry.id   AF-A0A7S1G0T0-F1
#
_cell.length_a   1.000
_cell.length_b   1.000
_cell.length_c   1.000
_cell.angle_alpha   90.00
_cell.angle_beta   90.00
_cell.angle_gamma   90.00
#
_symmetry.space_group_name_H-M   'P 1'
#
loop_
_entity.id
_entity.type
_entity.pdbx_description
1 polymer ?
#
loop_
_entity_poly.entity_id
_entity_poly.type
_entity_poly.pdbx_seq_one_letter_code
_entity_poly.pdbx_strand_id
1 'polypeptide(L)'
;MHSLPAGIYSKSSMVADCGSPSIFEHILVCDNCTICCNSLGECHTTEDEYRHTEHGILALIIGSSVLVCILMAGLSFIFVKKRGKKNMETFLRKTGEESIYTFILGESYLGWLLAAFIVVIQIFVFQFFLKNSILEFDNITDWAYSWSCPVDNVNCKNEMNISPISWFIFAVVMFTKLFPDIYSGMWVCYYSPQVRTQKGIQCFLAGTVLFVISVLSVVVSLMYNNATAREDTDLIINSMVILFVNDLDEQLLKACSSAFPVFVDEIIGTILCETRDKSMQK
;
A
#
# COMPACT_ATOMS: atom_id res chain seq x y z
N MET A 1 -32.24 -12.03 11.36
CA MET A 1 -32.07 -12.03 12.83
C MET A 1 -31.41 -13.34 13.23
N HIS A 2 -30.07 -13.35 13.28
CA HIS A 2 -29.34 -14.48 13.82
C HIS A 2 -29.29 -14.32 15.34
N SER A 3 -30.09 -15.12 16.04
CA SER A 3 -29.97 -15.31 17.49
C SER A 3 -28.62 -15.97 17.78
N LEU A 4 -27.79 -15.30 18.58
CA LEU A 4 -26.52 -15.84 19.05
C LEU A 4 -26.77 -17.14 19.84
N PRO A 5 -25.95 -18.19 19.66
CA PRO A 5 -26.11 -19.46 20.36
C PRO A 5 -25.96 -19.27 21.87
N ALA A 6 -26.94 -19.78 22.63
CA ALA A 6 -27.11 -19.61 24.07
C ALA A 6 -26.06 -20.33 24.96
N GLY A 7 -24.85 -20.56 24.46
CA GLY A 7 -23.83 -21.40 25.11
C GLY A 7 -22.58 -20.68 25.64
N ILE A 8 -22.46 -19.34 25.51
CA ILE A 8 -21.25 -18.59 25.87
C ILE A 8 -21.55 -17.54 26.97
N TYR A 9 -22.27 -17.93 28.03
CA TYR A 9 -22.54 -17.07 29.19
C TYR A 9 -21.65 -17.41 30.41
N SER A 10 -20.37 -17.71 30.19
CA SER A 10 -19.41 -17.99 31.28
C SER A 10 -18.33 -16.92 31.45
N LYS A 11 -18.22 -15.96 30.52
CA LYS A 11 -17.44 -14.73 30.72
C LYS A 11 -18.40 -13.58 30.90
N SER A 12 -18.34 -12.90 32.04
CA SER A 12 -19.03 -11.62 32.25
C SER A 12 -18.54 -10.63 31.20
N SER A 13 -19.38 -10.26 30.23
CA SER A 13 -19.09 -9.19 29.29
C SER A 13 -19.19 -7.86 30.03
N MET A 14 -18.05 -7.21 30.27
CA MET A 14 -18.03 -5.86 30.85
C MET A 14 -17.94 -4.85 29.70
N VAL A 15 -18.87 -3.90 29.69
CA VAL A 15 -18.88 -2.75 28.79
C VAL A 15 -18.35 -1.55 29.57
N ALA A 16 -17.35 -0.87 29.03
CA ALA A 16 -16.74 0.31 29.64
C ALA A 16 -16.71 1.50 28.67
N ASP A 17 -16.80 2.72 29.19
CA ASP A 17 -16.60 3.97 28.43
C ASP A 17 -15.11 4.31 28.36
N CYS A 18 -14.43 3.67 27.42
CA CYS A 18 -12.98 3.81 27.20
C CYS A 18 -12.63 4.28 25.79
N GLY A 19 -13.63 4.57 24.96
CA GLY A 19 -13.45 5.06 23.60
C GLY A 19 -13.36 6.59 23.55
N SER A 20 -12.72 7.10 22.50
CA SER A 20 -12.71 8.53 22.19
C SER A 20 -13.81 8.87 21.18
N PRO A 21 -14.58 9.96 21.37
CA PRO A 21 -14.52 10.91 22.50
C PRO A 21 -15.11 10.32 23.79
N SER A 22 -14.47 10.56 24.94
CA SER A 22 -14.95 10.11 26.26
C SER A 22 -15.78 11.19 26.97
N ILE A 23 -16.69 10.78 27.87
CA ILE A 23 -17.38 11.70 28.78
C ILE A 23 -16.43 12.22 29.87
N PHE A 24 -15.36 11.48 30.16
CA PHE A 24 -14.38 11.81 31.18
C PHE A 24 -13.24 12.69 30.64
N GLU A 25 -12.64 13.50 31.51
CA GLU A 25 -11.45 14.32 31.18
C GLU A 25 -10.22 13.45 30.83
N HIS A 26 -10.18 12.23 31.37
CA HIS A 26 -9.18 11.21 31.06
C HIS A 26 -9.89 9.93 30.64
N ILE A 27 -9.43 9.35 29.52
CA ILE A 27 -9.96 8.09 29.00
C ILE A 27 -9.70 6.98 30.02
N LEU A 28 -10.75 6.21 30.34
CA LEU A 28 -10.63 5.09 31.27
C LEU A 28 -9.90 3.93 30.60
N VAL A 29 -8.76 3.52 31.14
CA VAL A 29 -8.09 2.28 30.72
C VAL A 29 -8.79 1.10 31.40
N CYS A 30 -9.35 0.18 30.62
CA CYS A 30 -10.05 -0.98 31.17
C CYS A 30 -9.39 -2.29 30.71
N ASP A 31 -8.54 -2.85 31.57
CA ASP A 31 -7.76 -4.06 31.26
C ASP A 31 -8.61 -5.33 31.06
N ASN A 32 -9.86 -5.33 31.55
CA ASN A 32 -10.75 -6.49 31.58
C ASN A 32 -12.12 -6.25 30.91
N CYS A 33 -12.34 -5.13 30.20
CA CYS A 33 -13.58 -4.99 29.43
C CYS A 33 -13.52 -5.85 28.17
N THR A 34 -14.67 -6.39 27.78
CA THR A 34 -14.83 -7.10 26.51
C THR A 34 -15.20 -6.12 25.40
N ILE A 35 -15.94 -5.05 25.75
CA ILE A 35 -16.43 -4.04 24.83
C ILE A 35 -16.06 -2.66 25.38
N CYS A 36 -15.52 -1.83 24.50
CA CYS A 36 -15.14 -0.47 24.78
C CYS A 36 -16.00 0.49 23.95
N CYS A 37 -16.73 1.37 24.60
CA CYS A 37 -17.61 2.34 23.97
C CYS A 37 -17.10 3.77 24.17
N ASN A 38 -17.44 4.68 23.27
CA ASN A 38 -17.25 6.11 23.44
C ASN A 38 -18.55 6.79 23.94
N SER A 39 -18.47 8.09 24.20
CA SER A 39 -19.61 8.92 24.64
C SER A 39 -20.76 9.01 23.64
N LEU A 40 -20.53 8.65 22.37
CA LEU A 40 -21.55 8.61 21.31
C LEU A 40 -22.28 7.27 21.26
N GLY A 41 -21.93 6.31 22.12
CA GLY A 41 -22.48 4.96 22.11
C GLY A 41 -21.92 4.06 21.02
N GLU A 42 -20.84 4.48 20.36
CA GLU A 42 -20.11 3.68 19.38
C GLU A 42 -19.09 2.81 20.10
N CYS A 43 -19.05 1.52 19.78
CA CYS A 43 -18.29 0.52 20.53
C CYS A 43 -17.48 -0.41 19.64
N HIS A 44 -16.38 -0.93 20.19
CA HIS A 44 -15.55 -1.97 19.59
C HIS A 44 -15.22 -3.06 20.62
N THR A 45 -14.83 -4.23 20.14
CA THR A 45 -14.39 -5.35 20.97
C THR A 45 -12.90 -5.23 21.27
N THR A 46 -12.49 -5.40 22.53
CA THR A 46 -11.08 -5.33 22.95
C THR A 46 -10.23 -6.48 22.42
N GLU A 47 -10.86 -7.57 21.96
CA GLU A 47 -10.15 -8.66 21.26
C GLU A 47 -9.59 -8.22 19.90
N ASP A 48 -10.08 -7.10 19.34
CA ASP A 48 -9.61 -6.55 18.06
C ASP A 48 -8.41 -5.62 18.21
N GLU A 49 -7.80 -5.53 19.40
CA GLU A 49 -6.64 -4.68 19.65
C GLU A 49 -5.41 -5.19 18.86
N TYR A 50 -5.27 -4.72 17.62
CA TYR A 50 -4.09 -4.92 16.81
C TYR A 50 -2.92 -4.13 17.39
N ARG A 51 -2.27 -4.71 18.40
CA ARG A 51 -1.11 -4.13 19.10
C ARG A 51 0.19 -4.24 18.30
N HIS A 52 0.12 -3.95 17.00
CA HIS A 52 1.29 -3.88 16.15
C HIS A 52 1.76 -2.44 16.04
N THR A 53 3.03 -2.21 16.36
CA THR A 53 3.68 -0.91 16.10
C THR A 53 3.64 -0.63 14.60
N GLU A 54 3.07 0.52 14.20
CA GLU A 54 2.96 1.01 12.82
C GLU A 54 4.25 0.78 12.02
N HIS A 55 5.38 1.20 12.59
CA HIS A 55 6.70 1.07 11.98
C HIS A 55 7.14 -0.39 11.77
N GLY A 56 6.70 -1.30 12.64
CA GLY A 56 7.00 -2.73 12.54
C GLY A 56 6.32 -3.37 11.33
N ILE A 57 5.04 -3.04 11.08
CA ILE A 57 4.30 -3.55 9.93
C ILE A 57 4.92 -3.03 8.63
N LEU A 58 5.16 -1.72 8.54
CA LEU A 58 5.76 -1.11 7.36
C LEU A 58 7.14 -1.69 7.06
N ALA A 59 8.00 -1.80 8.08
CA ALA A 59 9.33 -2.38 7.93
C ALA A 59 9.27 -3.87 7.50
N LEU A 60 8.30 -4.63 8.03
CA LEU A 60 8.09 -6.02 7.66
C LEU A 60 7.63 -6.16 6.19
N ILE A 61 6.72 -5.32 5.72
CA ILE A 61 6.24 -5.32 4.33
C ILE A 61 7.37 -4.94 3.38
N ILE A 62 8.09 -3.84 3.66
CA ILE A 62 9.20 -3.39 2.82
C ILE A 62 10.31 -4.45 2.82
N GLY A 63 10.70 -4.95 4.00
CA GLY A 63 11.75 -5.95 4.14
C GLY A 63 11.43 -7.27 3.43
N SER A 64 10.20 -7.77 3.59
CA SER A 64 9.75 -8.99 2.90
C SER A 64 9.67 -8.80 1.38
N SER A 65 9.17 -7.66 0.91
CA SER A 65 9.11 -7.33 -0.52
C SER A 65 10.50 -7.25 -1.16
N VAL A 66 11.44 -6.56 -0.49
CA VAL A 66 12.83 -6.48 -0.94
C VAL A 66 13.48 -7.88 -0.94
N LEU A 67 13.24 -8.69 0.08
CA LEU A 67 13.73 -10.07 0.13
C LEU A 67 13.22 -10.89 -1.07
N VAL A 68 11.92 -10.78 -1.40
CA VAL A 68 11.33 -11.44 -2.58
C VAL A 68 12.03 -10.98 -3.87
N CYS A 69 12.28 -9.69 -4.04
CA CYS A 69 13.03 -9.17 -5.19
C CYS A 69 14.46 -9.74 -5.29
N ILE A 70 15.18 -9.81 -4.18
CA ILE A 70 16.53 -10.39 -4.12
C ILE A 70 16.51 -11.87 -4.49
N LEU A 71 15.55 -12.64 -3.95
CA LEU A 71 15.40 -14.06 -4.28
C LEU A 71 15.07 -14.26 -5.76
N MET A 72 14.19 -13.44 -6.34
CA MET A 72 13.87 -13.48 -7.78
C MET A 72 15.10 -13.18 -8.65
N ALA A 73 15.89 -12.17 -8.30
CA ALA A 73 17.12 -11.84 -9.01
C ALA A 73 18.16 -12.97 -8.88
N GLY A 74 18.31 -13.55 -7.69
CA GLY A 74 19.21 -14.69 -7.44
C GLY A 74 18.83 -15.94 -8.25
N LEU A 75 17.54 -16.31 -8.24
CA LEU A 75 17.01 -17.41 -9.04
C LEU A 75 17.25 -17.16 -10.53
N SER A 76 16.97 -15.95 -11.00
CA SER A 76 17.24 -15.57 -12.39
C SER A 76 18.71 -15.73 -12.75
N PHE A 77 19.63 -15.25 -11.92
CA PHE A 77 21.08 -15.39 -12.16
C PHE A 77 21.49 -16.87 -12.36
N ILE A 78 20.92 -17.78 -11.57
CA ILE A 78 21.16 -19.23 -11.69
C ILE A 78 20.61 -19.80 -13.01
N PHE A 79 19.36 -19.48 -13.36
CA PHE A 79 18.70 -20.01 -14.57
C PHE A 79 19.19 -19.36 -15.88
N VAL A 80 19.69 -18.13 -15.81
CA VAL A 80 20.09 -17.30 -16.97
C VAL A 80 21.40 -17.74 -17.60
N LYS A 81 22.27 -18.47 -16.90
CA LYS A 81 23.49 -19.03 -17.51
C LYS A 81 23.20 -19.82 -18.81
N LYS A 82 21.94 -20.21 -19.05
CA LYS A 82 21.44 -20.88 -20.26
C LYS A 82 20.70 -20.00 -21.29
N ARG A 83 20.35 -18.74 -21.01
CA ARG A 83 19.55 -17.88 -21.92
C ARG A 83 20.32 -16.65 -22.38
N GLY A 84 20.21 -16.31 -23.67
CA GLY A 84 20.88 -15.17 -24.28
C GLY A 84 20.46 -13.81 -23.70
N LYS A 85 21.32 -12.80 -23.88
CA LYS A 85 21.10 -11.42 -23.39
C LYS A 85 19.82 -10.82 -24.00
N LYS A 86 18.96 -10.22 -23.18
CA LYS A 86 17.78 -9.47 -23.62
C LYS A 86 18.09 -7.98 -23.84
N ASN A 87 17.35 -7.33 -24.73
CA ASN A 87 17.51 -5.91 -25.06
C ASN A 87 16.80 -5.01 -24.03
N MET A 88 17.45 -3.90 -23.68
CA MET A 88 16.97 -2.88 -22.73
C MET A 88 15.63 -2.27 -23.13
N GLU A 89 15.37 -2.14 -24.43
CA GLU A 89 14.11 -1.62 -24.98
C GLU A 89 12.88 -2.41 -24.50
N THR A 90 13.03 -3.73 -24.34
CA THR A 90 11.96 -4.58 -23.80
C THR A 90 11.67 -4.28 -22.34
N PHE A 91 12.65 -3.76 -21.59
CA PHE A 91 12.46 -3.35 -20.20
C PHE A 91 11.75 -2.01 -20.12
N LEU A 92 12.15 -1.02 -20.92
CA LEU A 92 11.51 0.31 -20.93
C LEU A 92 10.02 0.20 -21.26
N ARG A 93 9.69 -0.53 -22.33
CA ARG A 93 8.30 -0.76 -22.74
C ARG A 93 7.46 -1.48 -21.68
N LYS A 94 8.11 -2.31 -20.83
CA LYS A 94 7.41 -3.06 -19.77
C LYS A 94 7.37 -2.35 -18.42
N THR A 95 8.36 -1.52 -18.11
CA THR A 95 8.39 -0.75 -16.85
C THR A 95 7.35 0.38 -16.86
N GLY A 96 6.75 0.64 -18.03
CA GLY A 96 5.84 1.75 -18.25
C GLY A 96 6.65 2.97 -18.64
N GLU A 97 6.53 3.40 -19.89
CA GLU A 97 7.12 4.68 -20.34
C GLU A 97 6.50 5.88 -19.61
N GLU A 98 5.39 5.67 -18.91
CA GLU A 98 4.60 6.68 -18.21
C GLU A 98 4.90 6.81 -16.71
N SER A 99 5.81 6.01 -16.13
CA SER A 99 6.15 6.11 -14.72
C SER A 99 7.46 6.88 -14.48
N ILE A 100 7.48 7.70 -13.43
CA ILE A 100 8.67 8.47 -13.02
C ILE A 100 9.86 7.59 -12.63
N TYR A 101 9.62 6.32 -12.26
CA TYR A 101 10.69 5.39 -11.91
C TYR A 101 11.63 5.11 -13.07
N THR A 102 11.23 5.40 -14.31
CA THR A 102 12.11 5.39 -15.48
C THR A 102 13.31 6.33 -15.31
N PHE A 103 13.21 7.39 -14.50
CA PHE A 103 14.32 8.31 -14.27
C PHE A 103 15.47 7.67 -13.48
N ILE A 104 15.20 6.60 -12.72
CA ILE A 104 16.23 5.80 -12.03
C ILE A 104 17.13 5.08 -13.06
N LEU A 105 16.64 4.83 -14.27
CA LEU A 105 17.42 4.22 -15.36
C LEU A 105 18.37 5.24 -16.03
N GLY A 106 18.12 6.53 -15.85
CA GLY A 106 18.96 7.61 -16.35
C GLY A 106 20.22 7.83 -15.51
N GLU A 107 21.16 8.62 -16.04
CA GLU A 107 22.39 9.03 -15.35
C GLU A 107 22.28 10.41 -14.70
N SER A 108 21.16 11.10 -14.91
CA SER A 108 20.92 12.44 -14.35
C SER A 108 20.60 12.36 -12.86
N TYR A 109 21.47 12.98 -12.04
CA TYR A 109 21.23 13.12 -10.60
C TYR A 109 19.91 13.82 -10.27
N LEU A 110 19.46 14.76 -11.12
CA LEU A 110 18.20 15.46 -10.91
C LEU A 110 17.00 14.53 -11.12
N GLY A 111 17.07 13.62 -12.10
CA GLY A 111 16.06 12.59 -12.31
C GLY A 111 15.96 11.62 -11.12
N TRP A 112 17.11 11.23 -10.57
CA TRP A 112 17.16 10.41 -9.36
C TRP A 112 16.57 11.11 -8.14
N LEU A 113 16.89 12.39 -7.94
CA LEU A 113 16.33 13.19 -6.85
C LEU A 113 14.81 13.31 -6.95
N LEU A 114 14.29 13.52 -8.16
CA LEU A 114 12.85 13.62 -8.40
C LEU A 114 12.14 12.28 -8.15
N ALA A 115 12.69 11.17 -8.65
CA ALA A 115 12.13 9.84 -8.38
C ALA A 115 12.14 9.52 -6.89
N ALA A 116 13.24 9.80 -6.18
CA ALA A 116 13.34 9.59 -4.73
C ALA A 116 12.34 10.46 -3.96
N PHE A 117 12.15 11.72 -4.37
CA PHE A 117 11.19 12.62 -3.76
C PHE A 117 9.75 12.09 -3.85
N ILE A 118 9.36 11.54 -5.00
CA ILE A 118 8.03 10.98 -5.20
C ILE A 118 7.80 9.73 -4.35
N VAL A 119 8.79 8.84 -4.31
CA VAL A 119 8.76 7.65 -3.45
C VAL A 119 8.57 8.05 -1.97
N VAL A 120 9.29 9.08 -1.51
CA VAL A 120 9.16 9.59 -0.14
C VAL A 120 7.75 10.13 0.11
N ILE A 121 7.17 10.90 -0.82
CA ILE A 121 5.80 11.39 -0.70
C ILE A 121 4.80 10.23 -0.62
N GLN A 122 4.91 9.24 -1.49
CA GLN A 122 3.99 8.09 -1.50
C GLN A 122 4.09 7.30 -0.19
N ILE A 123 5.32 7.00 0.28
CA ILE A 123 5.52 6.32 1.57
C ILE A 123 4.94 7.15 2.72
N PHE A 124 5.14 8.47 2.72
CA PHE A 124 4.59 9.36 3.74
C PHE A 124 3.06 9.35 3.77
N VAL A 125 2.41 9.39 2.60
CA VAL A 125 0.96 9.30 2.50
C VAL A 125 0.45 7.93 2.97
N PHE A 126 1.14 6.83 2.61
CA PHE A 126 0.79 5.50 3.12
C PHE A 126 0.96 5.37 4.64
N GLN A 127 1.99 5.99 5.23
CA GLN A 127 2.14 6.08 6.68
C GLN A 127 0.96 6.82 7.31
N PHE A 128 0.51 7.91 6.70
CA PHE A 128 -0.67 8.64 7.19
C PHE A 128 -1.92 7.74 7.23
N PHE A 129 -2.20 6.99 6.16
CA PHE A 129 -3.31 6.03 6.14
C PHE A 129 -3.13 4.90 7.17
N LEU A 130 -1.94 4.31 7.28
CA LEU A 130 -1.68 3.26 8.27
C LEU A 130 -1.86 3.77 9.70
N LYS A 131 -1.36 4.95 10.00
CA LYS A 131 -1.49 5.56 11.32
C LYS A 131 -2.96 5.75 11.69
N ASN A 132 -3.78 6.26 10.77
CA ASN A 132 -5.21 6.43 11.01
C ASN A 132 -6.00 5.11 11.05
N SER A 133 -5.43 4.01 10.53
CA SER A 133 -6.01 2.67 10.63
C SER A 133 -5.72 1.94 11.93
N ILE A 134 -4.82 2.45 12.78
CA ILE A 134 -4.48 1.83 14.05
C ILE A 134 -5.30 2.52 15.13
N LEU A 135 -6.01 1.73 15.94
CA LEU A 135 -6.74 2.23 17.09
C LEU A 135 -5.76 2.73 18.15
N GLU A 136 -5.73 4.04 18.37
CA GLU A 136 -5.00 4.68 19.47
C GLU A 136 -6.01 5.47 20.31
N PHE A 137 -6.23 5.04 21.54
CA PHE A 137 -7.30 5.58 22.40
C PHE A 137 -7.15 7.09 22.65
N ASP A 138 -5.92 7.58 22.78
CA ASP A 138 -5.64 8.97 23.14
C ASP A 138 -5.77 9.96 21.97
N ASN A 139 -5.87 9.48 20.73
CA ASN A 139 -5.90 10.31 19.53
C ASN A 139 -7.22 10.16 18.76
N ILE A 140 -7.61 11.22 18.07
CA ILE A 140 -8.73 11.17 17.11
C ILE A 140 -8.25 10.31 15.93
N THR A 141 -8.78 9.09 15.81
CA THR A 141 -8.48 8.15 14.72
C THR A 141 -9.72 7.96 13.84
N ASP A 142 -9.51 7.60 12.58
CA ASP A 142 -10.60 7.31 11.63
C ASP A 142 -11.18 5.89 11.83
N TRP A 143 -10.81 5.22 12.92
CA TRP A 143 -11.24 3.86 13.21
C TRP A 143 -12.77 3.77 13.29
N ALA A 144 -13.34 2.83 12.55
CA ALA A 144 -14.77 2.60 12.57
C ALA A 144 -15.15 1.69 13.73
N TYR A 145 -15.92 2.23 14.67
CA TYR A 145 -16.62 1.40 15.65
C TYR A 145 -17.67 0.54 14.94
N SER A 146 -17.61 -0.76 15.17
CA SER A 146 -18.48 -1.74 14.51
C SER A 146 -19.81 -1.94 15.23
N TRP A 147 -19.90 -1.54 16.49
CA TRP A 147 -21.09 -1.73 17.32
C TRP A 147 -21.67 -0.41 17.78
N SER A 148 -22.98 -0.38 17.96
CA SER A 148 -23.73 0.72 18.53
C SER A 148 -24.58 0.20 19.68
N CYS A 149 -24.37 0.77 20.86
CA CYS A 149 -25.02 0.37 22.11
C CYS A 149 -25.84 1.56 22.65
N PRO A 150 -27.18 1.55 22.51
CA PRO A 150 -28.02 2.62 23.05
C PRO A 150 -27.97 2.65 24.57
N VAL A 151 -27.95 3.85 25.17
CA VAL A 151 -27.92 4.03 26.64
C VAL A 151 -29.07 3.30 27.34
N ASP A 152 -30.25 3.27 26.72
CA ASP A 152 -31.47 2.69 27.31
C ASP A 152 -31.64 1.19 27.02
N ASN A 153 -30.69 0.53 26.33
CA ASN A 153 -30.85 -0.85 25.90
C ASN A 153 -29.56 -1.66 26.07
N VAL A 154 -29.68 -2.81 26.73
CA VAL A 154 -28.59 -3.78 26.86
C VAL A 154 -28.21 -4.46 25.54
N ASN A 155 -29.04 -4.31 24.50
CA ASN A 155 -28.81 -4.92 23.19
C ASN A 155 -28.00 -3.98 22.30
N CYS A 156 -26.70 -4.25 22.19
CA CYS A 156 -25.84 -3.67 21.17
C CYS A 156 -26.17 -4.26 19.79
N LYS A 157 -26.10 -3.43 18.75
CA LYS A 157 -26.27 -3.84 17.35
C LYS A 157 -24.97 -3.62 16.60
N ASN A 158 -24.61 -4.59 15.76
CA ASN A 158 -23.52 -4.43 14.82
C ASN A 158 -24.02 -3.57 13.66
N GLU A 159 -23.37 -2.44 13.41
CA GLU A 159 -23.70 -1.49 12.34
C GLU A 159 -22.85 -1.72 11.08
N MET A 160 -21.90 -2.66 11.09
CA MET A 160 -21.15 -3.02 9.88
C MET A 160 -22.10 -3.62 8.83
N ASN A 161 -22.32 -2.85 7.77
CA ASN A 161 -23.17 -3.24 6.66
C ASN A 161 -22.34 -3.32 5.37
N ILE A 162 -21.25 -4.10 5.42
CA ILE A 162 -20.39 -4.34 4.26
C ILE A 162 -20.81 -5.65 3.59
N SER A 163 -21.25 -5.56 2.35
CA SER A 163 -21.58 -6.71 1.53
C SER A 163 -20.30 -7.41 1.04
N PRO A 164 -20.29 -8.76 0.98
CA PRO A 164 -19.23 -9.51 0.29
C PRO A 164 -19.04 -9.09 -1.18
N ILE A 165 -20.09 -8.56 -1.81
CA ILE A 165 -20.04 -8.02 -3.18
C ILE A 165 -19.11 -6.80 -3.25
N SER A 166 -19.12 -5.94 -2.23
CA SER A 166 -18.29 -4.74 -2.19
C SER A 166 -16.81 -5.09 -2.01
N TRP A 167 -16.50 -6.10 -1.19
CA TRP A 167 -15.16 -6.68 -1.10
C TRP A 167 -14.69 -7.28 -2.43
N PHE A 168 -15.58 -7.91 -3.19
CA PHE A 168 -15.27 -8.40 -4.52
C PHE A 168 -14.98 -7.25 -5.50
N ILE A 169 -15.81 -6.20 -5.52
CA ILE A 169 -15.58 -5.01 -6.35
C ILE A 169 -14.25 -4.35 -5.99
N PHE A 170 -14.00 -4.16 -4.69
CA PHE A 170 -12.73 -3.68 -4.17
C PHE A 170 -11.55 -4.49 -4.71
N ALA A 171 -11.60 -5.82 -4.58
CA ALA A 171 -10.54 -6.70 -5.06
C ALA A 171 -10.32 -6.57 -6.58
N VAL A 172 -11.40 -6.46 -7.37
CA VAL A 172 -11.31 -6.25 -8.82
C VAL A 172 -10.67 -4.90 -9.16
N VAL A 173 -11.06 -3.82 -8.50
CA VAL A 173 -10.51 -2.48 -8.74
C VAL A 173 -9.01 -2.45 -8.37
N MET A 174 -8.65 -2.97 -7.20
CA MET A 174 -7.25 -3.06 -6.77
C MET A 174 -6.42 -3.93 -7.71
N PHE A 175 -6.95 -5.09 -8.11
CA PHE A 175 -6.26 -5.97 -9.04
C PHE A 175 -6.06 -5.31 -10.40
N THR A 176 -7.10 -4.74 -11.01
CA THR A 176 -6.99 -4.13 -12.35
C THR A 176 -6.02 -2.96 -12.40
N LYS A 177 -5.91 -2.19 -11.31
CA LYS A 177 -5.02 -1.03 -11.21
C LYS A 177 -3.59 -1.39 -10.84
N LEU A 178 -3.38 -2.21 -9.81
CA LEU A 178 -2.05 -2.48 -9.25
C LEU A 178 -1.36 -3.70 -9.87
N PHE A 179 -2.11 -4.62 -10.51
CA PHE A 179 -1.53 -5.81 -11.11
C PHE A 179 -0.49 -5.51 -12.22
N PRO A 180 -0.73 -4.55 -13.14
CA PRO A 180 0.27 -4.18 -14.14
C PRO A 180 1.60 -3.76 -13.50
N ASP A 181 1.57 -2.96 -12.43
CA ASP A 181 2.76 -2.46 -11.74
C ASP A 181 3.50 -3.57 -10.99
N ILE A 182 2.76 -4.41 -10.25
CA ILE A 182 3.31 -5.59 -9.56
C ILE A 182 3.99 -6.52 -10.57
N TYR A 183 3.29 -6.86 -11.65
CA TYR A 183 3.81 -7.75 -12.68
C TYR A 183 5.05 -7.17 -13.37
N SER A 184 5.02 -5.88 -13.71
CA SER A 184 6.12 -5.18 -14.35
C SER A 184 7.33 -5.06 -13.43
N GLY A 185 7.14 -4.67 -12.16
CA GLY A 185 8.20 -4.60 -11.15
C GLY A 185 8.85 -5.96 -10.91
N MET A 186 8.05 -7.03 -10.73
CA MET A 186 8.56 -8.39 -10.60
C MET A 186 9.34 -8.84 -11.84
N TRP A 187 8.81 -8.55 -13.03
CA TRP A 187 9.46 -8.90 -14.29
C TRP A 187 10.81 -8.19 -14.43
N VAL A 188 10.87 -6.88 -14.16
CA VAL A 188 12.10 -6.10 -14.22
C VAL A 188 13.13 -6.63 -13.21
N CYS A 189 12.73 -6.90 -11.97
CA CYS A 189 13.60 -7.49 -10.95
C CYS A 189 14.18 -8.82 -11.40
N TYR A 190 13.34 -9.72 -11.93
CA TYR A 190 13.76 -11.01 -12.43
C TYR A 190 14.75 -10.89 -13.59
N TYR A 191 14.52 -10.01 -14.57
CA TYR A 191 15.39 -9.91 -15.74
C TYR A 191 16.61 -8.98 -15.54
N SER A 192 16.67 -8.21 -14.45
CA SER A 192 17.75 -7.27 -14.16
C SER A 192 19.18 -7.85 -14.20
N PRO A 193 19.48 -9.09 -13.73
CA PRO A 193 20.85 -9.62 -13.76
C PRO A 193 21.37 -9.94 -15.16
N GLN A 194 20.47 -9.97 -16.16
CA GLN A 194 20.82 -10.25 -17.56
C GLN A 194 21.34 -9.00 -18.28
N VAL A 195 21.08 -7.82 -17.71
CA VAL A 195 21.56 -6.53 -18.20
C VAL A 195 22.99 -6.30 -17.70
N ARG A 196 23.78 -5.50 -18.43
CA ARG A 196 25.16 -5.18 -18.07
C ARG A 196 25.24 -4.63 -16.64
N THR A 197 26.26 -5.02 -15.89
CA THR A 197 26.33 -4.95 -14.43
C THR A 197 25.87 -3.63 -13.81
N GLN A 198 26.28 -2.46 -14.34
CA GLN A 198 25.89 -1.16 -13.78
C GLN A 198 24.41 -0.83 -14.03
N LYS A 199 23.94 -0.94 -15.27
CA LYS A 199 22.53 -0.69 -15.62
C LYS A 199 21.60 -1.77 -15.05
N GLY A 200 22.09 -3.01 -14.88
CA GLY A 200 21.35 -4.08 -14.24
C GLY A 200 20.96 -3.75 -12.81
N ILE A 201 21.87 -3.12 -12.04
CA ILE A 201 21.56 -2.64 -10.68
C ILE A 201 20.49 -1.54 -10.70
N GLN A 202 20.59 -0.59 -11.65
CA GLN A 202 19.58 0.48 -11.79
C GLN A 202 18.20 -0.09 -12.16
N CYS A 203 18.13 -1.04 -13.09
CA CYS A 203 16.90 -1.75 -13.43
C CYS A 203 16.35 -2.50 -12.21
N PHE A 204 17.20 -3.21 -11.47
CA PHE A 204 16.80 -3.91 -10.26
C PHE A 204 16.21 -2.95 -9.23
N LEU A 205 16.85 -1.80 -9.00
CA LEU A 205 16.37 -0.79 -8.07
C LEU A 205 15.02 -0.21 -8.51
N ALA A 206 14.89 0.20 -9.77
CA ALA A 206 13.64 0.73 -10.32
C ALA A 206 12.49 -0.29 -10.20
N GLY A 207 12.74 -1.55 -10.60
CA GLY A 207 11.76 -2.62 -10.47
C GLY A 207 11.40 -2.95 -9.01
N THR A 208 12.37 -2.84 -8.10
CA THR A 208 12.15 -3.08 -6.66
C THR A 208 11.28 -1.99 -6.06
N VAL A 209 11.57 -0.72 -6.36
CA VAL A 209 10.77 0.42 -5.90
C VAL A 209 9.32 0.29 -6.38
N LEU A 210 9.11 0.06 -7.69
CA LEU A 210 7.78 -0.12 -8.27
C LEU A 210 7.00 -1.26 -7.59
N PHE A 211 7.65 -2.42 -7.41
CA PHE A 211 7.04 -3.57 -6.75
C PHE A 211 6.70 -3.29 -5.27
N VAL A 212 7.64 -2.71 -4.51
CA VAL A 212 7.45 -2.41 -3.09
C VAL A 212 6.31 -1.43 -2.88
N ILE A 213 6.25 -0.35 -3.66
CA ILE A 213 5.19 0.66 -3.57
C ILE A 213 3.83 0.05 -3.90
N SER A 214 3.76 -0.78 -4.95
CA SER A 214 2.51 -1.44 -5.35
C SER A 214 2.00 -2.42 -4.29
N VAL A 215 2.89 -3.26 -3.74
CA VAL A 215 2.54 -4.20 -2.66
C VAL A 215 2.13 -3.44 -1.40
N LEU A 216 2.85 -2.37 -1.07
CA LEU A 216 2.51 -1.52 0.06
C LEU A 216 1.11 -0.92 -0.12
N SER A 217 0.77 -0.40 -1.31
CA SER A 217 -0.57 0.13 -1.60
C SER A 217 -1.67 -0.92 -1.38
N VAL A 218 -1.44 -2.18 -1.79
CA VAL A 218 -2.41 -3.27 -1.55
C VAL A 218 -2.60 -3.51 -0.05
N VAL A 219 -1.51 -3.64 0.71
CA VAL A 219 -1.58 -3.96 2.13
C VAL A 219 -2.17 -2.80 2.93
N VAL A 220 -1.74 -1.57 2.68
CA VAL A 220 -2.27 -0.36 3.33
C VAL A 220 -3.76 -0.24 3.07
N SER A 221 -4.20 -0.47 1.83
CA SER A 221 -5.62 -0.40 1.51
C SER A 221 -6.43 -1.50 2.17
N LEU A 222 -5.92 -2.74 2.25
CA LEU A 222 -6.59 -3.81 2.96
C LEU A 222 -6.75 -3.47 4.45
N MET A 223 -5.68 -3.01 5.09
CA MET A 223 -5.68 -2.65 6.50
C MET A 223 -6.57 -1.45 6.78
N TYR A 224 -6.41 -0.37 6.03
CA TYR A 224 -7.18 0.86 6.20
C TYR A 224 -8.67 0.63 5.99
N ASN A 225 -9.06 -0.08 4.93
CA ASN A 225 -10.48 -0.37 4.69
C ASN A 225 -11.07 -1.30 5.74
N ASN A 226 -10.31 -2.31 6.18
CA ASN A 226 -10.77 -3.20 7.24
C ASN A 226 -10.97 -2.48 8.57
N ALA A 227 -10.18 -1.42 8.83
CA ALA A 227 -10.26 -0.60 10.04
C ALA A 227 -11.32 0.51 9.98
N THR A 228 -11.59 1.09 8.81
CA THR A 228 -12.33 2.35 8.68
C THR A 228 -13.66 2.26 7.91
N ALA A 229 -13.87 1.24 7.08
CA ALA A 229 -15.11 1.15 6.30
C ALA A 229 -16.28 0.72 7.19
N ARG A 230 -17.38 1.47 7.19
CA ARG A 230 -18.64 1.08 7.86
C ARG A 230 -19.67 0.60 6.85
N GLU A 231 -19.69 1.24 5.69
CA GLU A 231 -20.60 0.96 4.60
C GLU A 231 -19.88 0.56 3.31
N ASP A 232 -20.64 -0.01 2.38
CA ASP A 232 -20.17 -0.36 1.03
C ASP A 232 -19.56 0.84 0.29
N THR A 233 -20.08 2.05 0.50
CA THR A 233 -19.60 3.26 -0.17
C THR A 233 -18.25 3.71 0.36
N ASP A 234 -18.02 3.65 1.67
CA ASP A 234 -16.75 3.97 2.33
C ASP A 234 -15.62 3.12 1.78
N LEU A 235 -15.85 1.81 1.67
CA LEU A 235 -14.88 0.84 1.15
C LEU A 235 -14.37 1.25 -0.24
N ILE A 236 -15.28 1.66 -1.14
CA ILE A 236 -14.92 2.05 -2.50
C ILE A 236 -14.23 3.42 -2.54
N ILE A 237 -14.74 4.40 -1.79
CA ILE A 237 -14.17 5.75 -1.75
C ILE A 237 -12.74 5.72 -1.20
N ASN A 238 -12.53 5.08 -0.05
CA ASN A 238 -11.21 4.94 0.59
C ASN A 238 -10.21 4.26 -0.35
N SER A 239 -10.65 3.22 -1.06
CA SER A 239 -9.81 2.52 -2.04
C SER A 239 -9.44 3.38 -3.24
N MET A 240 -10.37 4.17 -3.77
CA MET A 240 -10.08 5.09 -4.87
C MET A 240 -9.07 6.17 -4.47
N VAL A 241 -9.17 6.69 -3.24
CA VAL A 241 -8.20 7.67 -2.73
C VAL A 241 -6.81 7.04 -2.63
N ILE A 242 -6.69 5.83 -2.09
CA ILE A 242 -5.38 5.14 -1.98
C ILE A 242 -4.82 4.80 -3.38
N LEU A 243 -5.66 4.37 -4.32
CA LEU A 243 -5.22 4.14 -5.70
C LEU A 243 -4.76 5.42 -6.40
N PHE A 244 -5.39 6.56 -6.10
CA PHE A 244 -4.94 7.84 -6.61
C PHE A 244 -3.51 8.18 -6.13
N VAL A 245 -3.15 7.79 -4.89
CA VAL A 245 -1.78 7.93 -4.37
C VAL A 245 -0.78 7.06 -5.16
N ASN A 246 -1.19 5.86 -5.57
CA ASN A 246 -0.37 5.03 -6.44
C ASN A 246 -0.18 5.67 -7.81
N ASP A 247 -1.25 6.20 -8.42
CA ASP A 247 -1.22 6.88 -9.73
C ASP A 247 -0.53 8.29 -9.68
N LEU A 248 -0.03 8.75 -8.53
CA LEU A 248 0.64 10.05 -8.40
C LEU A 248 1.95 10.12 -9.21
N ASP A 249 2.68 9.03 -9.32
CA ASP A 249 3.96 9.01 -10.04
C ASP A 249 3.78 9.27 -11.54
N GLU A 250 2.76 8.66 -12.15
CA GLU A 250 2.38 8.90 -13.55
C GLU A 250 1.89 10.33 -13.76
N GLN A 251 1.05 10.85 -12.85
CA GLN A 251 0.53 12.21 -12.94
C GLN A 251 1.65 13.25 -12.79
N LEU A 252 2.60 13.01 -11.89
CA LEU A 252 3.75 13.89 -11.70
C LEU A 252 4.71 13.83 -12.89
N LEU A 253 4.90 12.66 -13.52
CA LEU A 253 5.65 12.59 -14.76
C LEU A 253 4.97 13.39 -15.87
N LYS A 254 3.65 13.26 -16.04
CA LYS A 254 2.85 14.04 -17.01
C LYS A 254 2.92 15.54 -16.73
N ALA A 255 2.89 15.96 -15.46
CA ALA A 255 3.08 17.34 -15.08
C ALA A 255 4.50 17.84 -15.37
N CYS A 256 5.53 17.02 -15.07
CA CYS A 256 6.92 17.36 -15.34
C CYS A 256 7.22 17.44 -16.85
N SER A 257 6.66 16.53 -17.67
CA SER A 257 6.82 16.57 -19.12
C SER A 257 6.11 17.76 -19.75
N SER A 258 5.00 18.21 -19.16
CA SER A 258 4.34 19.45 -19.58
C SER A 258 5.10 20.71 -19.14
N ALA A 259 5.67 20.72 -17.94
CA ALA A 259 6.35 21.90 -17.37
C ALA A 259 7.78 22.08 -17.90
N PHE A 260 8.51 20.98 -18.07
CA PHE A 260 9.91 20.94 -18.47
C PHE A 260 10.15 19.89 -19.58
N PRO A 261 9.50 20.03 -20.76
CA PRO A 261 9.56 19.03 -21.82
C PRO A 261 10.98 18.72 -22.26
N VAL A 262 11.83 19.74 -22.43
CA VAL A 262 13.23 19.57 -22.85
C VAL A 262 14.03 18.69 -21.88
N PHE A 263 13.82 18.87 -20.58
CA PHE A 263 14.52 18.09 -19.55
C PHE A 263 14.07 16.62 -19.56
N VAL A 264 12.76 16.38 -19.66
CA VAL A 264 12.21 15.02 -19.69
C VAL A 264 12.61 14.30 -20.97
N ASP A 265 12.52 14.97 -22.12
CA ASP A 265 12.92 14.43 -23.42
C ASP A 265 14.42 14.15 -23.48
N GLU A 266 15.27 14.95 -22.83
CA GLU A 266 16.71 14.71 -22.75
C GLU A 266 17.01 13.44 -21.94
N ILE A 267 16.34 13.23 -20.80
CA ILE A 267 16.50 12.01 -19.98
C ILE A 267 16.03 10.78 -20.74
N ILE A 268 14.80 10.81 -21.27
CA ILE A 268 14.22 9.68 -22.01
C ILE A 268 15.03 9.40 -23.28
N GLY A 269 15.41 10.46 -24.00
CA GLY A 269 16.24 10.38 -25.20
C GLY A 269 17.60 9.76 -24.93
N THR A 270 18.27 10.13 -23.83
CA THR A 270 19.55 9.53 -23.42
C THR A 270 19.40 8.03 -23.17
N ILE A 271 18.33 7.63 -22.47
CA ILE A 271 18.05 6.22 -22.16
C ILE A 271 17.77 5.41 -23.45
N LEU A 272 17.06 5.99 -24.43
CA LEU A 272 16.74 5.34 -25.70
C LEU A 272 17.94 5.28 -26.66
N CYS A 273 18.71 6.37 -26.79
CA CYS A 273 19.92 6.42 -27.64
C CYS A 273 20.97 5.41 -27.16
N GLU A 274 21.20 5.33 -25.85
CA GLU A 274 22.16 4.38 -25.27
C GLU A 274 21.73 2.91 -25.54
N THR A 275 20.42 2.68 -25.69
CA THR A 275 19.86 1.37 -26.03
C THR A 275 20.07 1.02 -27.51
N ARG A 276 19.89 2.00 -28.41
CA ARG A 276 19.95 1.80 -29.87
C ARG A 276 21.38 1.56 -30.38
N ASP A 277 22.36 2.39 -29.99
CA ASP A 277 23.75 2.27 -30.48
C ASP A 277 24.36 0.90 -30.19
N LYS A 278 23.93 0.26 -29.09
CA LYS A 278 24.44 -1.06 -28.67
C LYS A 278 23.80 -2.23 -29.41
N SER A 279 22.64 -2.03 -30.05
CA SER A 279 22.03 -3.04 -30.93
C SER A 279 22.70 -3.15 -32.29
N MET A 280 23.39 -2.09 -32.76
CA MET A 280 24.04 -2.08 -34.08
C MET A 280 25.48 -2.61 -34.07
N GLN A 281 26.12 -2.70 -32.90
CA GLN A 281 27.50 -3.22 -32.77
C GLN A 281 27.58 -4.75 -32.65
N LYS A 282 26.50 -5.47 -32.92
CA LYS A 282 26.36 -6.91 -32.64
C LYS A 282 25.81 -7.65 -33.85
#